data_AF-A0A1Z9HAH1-F1
#
_entry.id   AF-A0A1Z9HAH1-F1
#
_cell.length_a   1.000
_cell.length_b   1.000
_cell.length_c   1.000
_cell.angle_alpha   90.00
_cell.angle_beta   90.00
_cell.angle_gamma   90.00
#
_symmetry.space_group_name_H-M   'P 1'
#
loop_
_entity.id
_entity.type
_entity.pdbx_description
1 polymer ?
#
loop_
_entity_poly.entity_id
_entity_poly.type
_entity_poly.pdbx_seq_one_letter_code
_entity_poly.pdbx_strand_id
1 'polypeptide(L)' 'FAGPRVIEQTVRETLPPGFQRAEFLLEKGALDLIIDRRRMRDEIFSLLSLLSNSPKNTNKV' A
#
# COMPACT_ATOMS: atom_id res chain seq x y z
N PHE A 1 1.56 12.60 4.56
CA PHE A 1 1.54 13.00 5.98
C PHE A 1 0.68 14.24 6.16
N ALA A 2 1.09 15.40 5.64
CA ALA A 2 0.19 16.54 5.46
C ALA A 2 -0.83 16.28 4.33
N GLY A 3 -2.03 16.83 4.42
CA GLY A 3 -3.03 16.74 3.36
C GLY A 3 -2.64 17.57 2.12
N PRO A 4 -3.17 17.24 0.92
CA PRO A 4 -2.75 17.86 -0.34
C PRO A 4 -2.90 19.38 -0.34
N ARG A 5 -4.01 19.90 0.20
CA ARG A 5 -4.27 21.35 0.30
C ARG A 5 -3.20 22.11 1.09
N VAL A 6 -2.73 21.55 2.20
CA VAL A 6 -1.68 22.20 3.03
C VAL A 6 -0.37 22.24 2.25
N ILE A 7 -0.03 21.16 1.55
CA ILE A 7 1.20 21.08 0.77
C ILE A 7 1.17 22.10 -0.37
N GLU A 8 0.10 22.15 -1.17
CA GLU A 8 -0.05 23.13 -2.26
C GLU A 8 0.09 24.57 -1.78
N GLN A 9 -0.50 24.90 -0.62
CA GLN A 9 -0.37 26.24 -0.03
C GLN A 9 1.06 26.57 0.39
N THR A 10 1.81 25.57 0.87
CA THR A 10 3.22 25.73 1.28
C THR A 10 4.16 25.83 0.08
N VAL A 11 4.03 24.96 -0.93
CA VAL A 11 4.93 24.93 -2.10
C VAL A 11 4.51 25.89 -3.22
N ARG A 12 3.27 26.39 -3.18
CA ARG A 12 2.67 27.27 -4.20
C ARG A 12 2.65 26.68 -5.62
N GLU A 13 2.54 25.36 -5.70
CA GLU A 13 2.44 24.57 -6.92
C GLU A 13 1.25 23.62 -6.83
N THR A 14 0.69 23.23 -7.98
CA THR A 14 -0.35 22.19 -8.05
C THR A 14 0.27 20.81 -7.92
N LEU A 15 -0.32 19.93 -7.13
CA LEU A 15 0.22 18.58 -6.97
C LEU A 15 -0.04 17.71 -8.22
N PRO A 16 0.87 16.76 -8.53
CA PRO A 16 0.66 15.82 -9.62
C PRO A 16 -0.65 15.03 -9.48
N PRO A 17 -1.26 14.59 -10.59
CA PRO A 17 -2.42 13.72 -10.53
C PRO A 17 -2.08 12.42 -9.79
N GLY A 18 -3.00 11.98 -8.93
CA GLY A 18 -2.80 10.79 -8.12
C GLY A 18 -1.82 10.97 -6.95
N PHE A 19 -1.33 12.18 -6.67
CA PHE A 19 -0.51 12.45 -5.49
C PHE A 19 -1.18 11.89 -4.22
N GLN A 20 -0.40 11.17 -3.40
CA GLN A 20 -0.87 10.45 -2.20
C GLN A 20 -1.87 9.29 -2.44
N ARG A 21 -2.20 8.93 -3.69
CA ARG A 21 -2.89 7.66 -3.97
C ARG A 21 -1.94 6.48 -3.78
N ALA A 22 -2.51 5.30 -3.57
CA ALA A 22 -1.73 4.09 -3.30
C ALA A 22 -0.75 3.81 -4.45
N GLU A 23 -1.19 3.97 -5.69
CA GLU A 23 -0.39 3.73 -6.90
C GLU A 23 0.80 4.68 -6.98
N PHE A 24 0.59 5.97 -6.69
CA PHE A 24 1.65 6.96 -6.64
C PHE A 24 2.68 6.62 -5.54
N LEU A 25 2.21 6.22 -4.36
CA LEU A 25 3.07 5.87 -3.24
C LEU A 25 3.87 4.58 -3.51
N LEU A 26 3.27 3.61 -4.20
CA LEU A 26 3.95 2.38 -4.65
C LEU A 26 5.05 2.72 -5.67
N GLU A 27 4.79 3.57 -6.65
CA GLU A 27 5.80 4.01 -7.64
C GLU A 27 7.00 4.71 -6.96
N LYS A 28 6.75 5.47 -5.89
CA LYS A 28 7.81 6.14 -5.11
C LYS A 28 8.49 5.24 -4.06
N GLY A 29 8.13 3.96 -3.99
CA GLY A 29 8.73 3.00 -3.06
C GLY A 29 8.35 3.20 -1.59
N ALA A 30 7.28 3.96 -1.32
CA ALA A 30 6.76 4.16 0.03
C ALA A 30 5.78 3.06 0.46
N LEU A 31 5.31 2.23 -0.47
CA LEU A 31 4.51 1.04 -0.23
C LEU A 31 5.15 -0.16 -0.95
N ASP A 32 5.07 -1.33 -0.35
CA ASP A 32 5.56 -2.57 -0.97
C ASP A 32 4.50 -3.26 -1.85
N LEU A 33 3.22 -3.08 -1.52
CA LEU A 33 2.13 -3.82 -2.16
C LEU A 33 0.79 -3.06 -2.10
N ILE A 34 -0.02 -3.21 -3.16
CA ILE A 34 -1.43 -2.82 -3.20
C ILE A 34 -2.25 -4.06 -3.52
N ILE A 35 -3.25 -4.37 -2.70
CA ILE A 35 -4.12 -5.54 -2.89
C ILE A 35 -5.59 -5.20 -2.81
N ASP A 36 -6.39 -5.95 -3.56
CA ASP A 36 -7.84 -5.93 -3.42
C ASP A 36 -8.25 -6.42 -2.02
N ARG A 37 -9.20 -5.72 -1.40
CA ARG A 37 -9.66 -5.98 -0.04
C ARG A 37 -10.14 -7.43 0.16
N ARG A 38 -10.73 -8.06 -0.87
CA ARG A 38 -11.22 -9.45 -0.81
C ARG A 38 -10.09 -10.46 -0.64
N ARG A 39 -8.87 -10.12 -1.08
CA ARG A 39 -7.67 -10.96 -0.98
C ARG A 39 -6.83 -10.67 0.27
N MET A 40 -7.18 -9.63 1.02
CA MET A 40 -6.36 -9.11 2.12
C MET A 40 -6.10 -10.14 3.23
N ARG A 41 -7.10 -10.97 3.56
CA ARG A 41 -6.95 -12.01 4.59
C ARG A 41 -5.85 -13.01 4.21
N ASP A 42 -5.92 -13.53 2.99
CA ASP A 42 -4.99 -14.56 2.52
C ASP A 42 -3.58 -14.00 2.35
N GLU A 43 -3.47 -12.75 1.89
CA GLU A 43 -2.18 -12.09 1.73
C GLU A 43 -1.49 -11.86 3.07
N ILE A 44 -2.22 -11.33 4.07
CA ILE A 44 -1.69 -11.14 5.43
C ILE A 44 -1.25 -12.48 6.02
N PHE A 45 -2.06 -13.53 5.88
CA PHE A 45 -1.71 -14.86 6.35
C PHE A 45 -0.39 -15.36 5.71
N SER A 46 -0.26 -15.21 4.38
CA SER A 46 0.93 -15.63 3.63
C SER A 46 2.19 -14.90 4.11
N LEU A 47 2.11 -13.58 4.27
CA LEU A 47 3.23 -12.76 4.74
C LEU A 47 3.65 -13.15 6.16
N LEU A 48 2.69 -13.29 7.08
CA LEU A 48 2.98 -13.70 8.45
C LEU A 48 3.58 -15.11 8.52
N SER A 49 3.09 -16.05 7.71
CA SER A 49 3.62 -17.41 7.65
C SER A 49 5.07 -17.42 7.18
N LEU A 50 5.39 -16.61 6.16
CA LEU A 50 6.75 -16.45 5.66
C LEU A 50 7.69 -15.89 6.75
N LEU A 51 7.25 -14.85 7.47
CA LEU A 51 8.06 -14.18 8.49
C LEU A 51 8.21 -14.98 9.78
N SER A 52 7.25 -15.86 10.09
CA SER A 52 7.25 -16.70 11.29
C SER A 52 7.78 -18.12 11.06
N ASN A 53 8.21 -18.45 9.84
CA ASN A 53 8.55 -19.81 9.41
C ASN A 53 7.43 -20.83 9.71
N SER A 54 6.17 -20.40 9.58
CA SER A 54 5.00 -21.25 9.74
C SER A 54 4.57 -21.86 8.40
N PRO A 55 3.97 -23.06 8.40
CA PRO A 55 3.49 -23.67 7.16
C PRO A 55 2.43 -22.78 6.51
N LYS A 56 2.55 -22.57 5.19
CA LYS A 56 1.58 -21.80 4.41
C LYS A 56 0.22 -22.48 4.43
N ASN A 57 -0.86 -21.70 4.38
CA ASN A 57 -2.22 -22.21 4.27
C ASN A 57 -2.37 -22.85 2.89
N THR A 58 -2.41 -24.19 2.88
CA THR A 58 -2.56 -25.00 1.68
C THR A 58 -4.02 -25.16 1.24
N ASN A 59 -4.98 -24.61 1.99
CA ASN A 59 -6.39 -24.67 1.63
C ASN A 59 -6.75 -23.52 0.68
N LYS A 60 -6.46 -23.73 -0.61
CA LYS A 60 -7.16 -23.06 -1.70
C LYS A 60 -7.97 -24.13 -2.46
N VAL A 61 -9.29 -24.02 -2.37
CA VAL A 61 -10.22 -24.52 -3.40
C VAL A 61 -10.42 -23.39 -4.39
#